data_AF-A0A124G4G4-F1
#
_entry.id   AF-A0A124G4G4-F1
#
_cell.length_a   1.000
_cell.length_b   1.000
_cell.length_c   1.000
_cell.angle_alpha   90.00
_cell.angle_beta   90.00
_cell.angle_gamma   90.00
#
_symmetry.space_group_name_H-M   'P 1'
#
loop_
_entity.id
_entity.type
_entity.pdbx_description
1 polymer ?
#
loop_
_entity_poly.entity_id
_entity_poly.type
_entity_poly.pdbx_seq_one_letter_code
_entity_poly.pdbx_strand_id
1 'polypeptide(L)'
;MSPVARRGIMKVLKVIVEKHPDGYVAYPLGLKGVVVAEGDTYEKALAEVKSAIQFHIETFGNDAFENDDIMETFVAEVDIRV
;
A
#
# COMPACT_ATOMS: atom_id res chain seq x y z
N MET A 1 -21.73 -32.15 -2.40
CA MET A 1 -20.70 -31.44 -3.20
C MET A 1 -20.95 -29.96 -3.01
N SER A 2 -20.34 -29.36 -1.97
CA SER A 2 -20.55 -27.95 -1.65
C SER A 2 -19.50 -27.12 -2.38
N PRO A 3 -19.86 -26.01 -3.06
CA PRO A 3 -18.88 -25.13 -3.66
C PRO A 3 -18.20 -24.37 -2.53
N VAL A 4 -16.95 -24.75 -2.23
CA VAL A 4 -16.06 -23.88 -1.46
C VAL A 4 -15.79 -22.68 -2.37
N ALA A 5 -16.62 -21.65 -2.23
CA ALA A 5 -16.28 -20.34 -2.73
C ALA A 5 -14.90 -20.02 -2.15
N ARG A 6 -13.88 -20.03 -3.02
CA ARG A 6 -12.61 -19.40 -2.72
C ARG A 6 -12.97 -17.95 -2.42
N ARG A 7 -13.15 -17.64 -1.14
CA ARG A 7 -13.30 -16.28 -0.66
C ARG A 7 -11.96 -15.64 -0.98
N GLY A 8 -11.89 -15.00 -2.14
CA GLY A 8 -10.75 -14.17 -2.52
C GLY A 8 -10.47 -13.30 -1.32
N ILE A 9 -9.31 -13.49 -0.70
CA ILE A 9 -8.95 -12.79 0.52
C ILE A 9 -8.85 -11.33 0.08
N MET A 10 -9.88 -10.52 0.36
CA MET A 10 -9.80 -9.08 0.21
C MET A 10 -8.81 -8.60 1.27
N LYS A 11 -7.53 -8.53 0.90
CA LYS A 11 -6.49 -7.98 1.75
C LYS A 11 -6.56 -6.46 1.61
N VAL A 12 -6.94 -5.79 2.69
CA VAL A 12 -6.95 -4.33 2.74
C VAL A 12 -5.54 -3.89 3.06
N LEU A 13 -4.89 -3.20 2.12
CA LEU A 13 -3.59 -2.58 2.34
C LEU A 13 -3.80 -1.13 2.77
N LYS A 14 -3.05 -0.70 3.78
CA LYS A 14 -2.99 0.69 4.18
C LYS A 14 -2.01 1.43 3.27
N VAL A 15 -2.39 2.64 2.85
CA VAL A 15 -1.57 3.51 2.01
C VAL A 15 -1.41 4.83 2.73
N ILE A 16 -0.18 5.31 2.86
CA ILE A 16 0.12 6.67 3.32
C ILE A 16 0.12 7.57 2.10
N VAL A 17 -0.57 8.71 2.19
CA VAL A 17 -0.54 9.76 1.18
C VAL A 17 -0.04 11.03 1.82
N GLU A 18 1.08 11.54 1.31
CA GLU A 18 1.69 12.78 1.73
C GLU A 18 1.35 13.88 0.73
N LYS A 19 1.05 15.07 1.25
CA LYS A 19 0.87 16.27 0.43
C LYS A 19 2.15 17.10 0.49
N HIS A 20 2.71 17.37 -0.69
CA HIS A 20 3.87 18.21 -0.91
C HIS A 20 3.48 19.47 -1.70
N PRO A 21 4.33 20.53 -1.73
CA PRO A 21 4.03 21.76 -2.48
C PRO A 21 3.84 21.54 -3.99
N ASP A 22 4.49 20.51 -4.52
CA ASP A 22 4.56 20.09 -5.92
C ASP A 22 3.57 18.96 -6.27
N GLY A 23 2.87 18.37 -5.30
CA GLY A 23 1.87 17.34 -5.55
C GLY A 23 1.62 16.43 -4.36
N TYR A 24 1.31 15.18 -4.65
CA TYR A 24 1.02 14.14 -3.68
C TYR A 24 1.90 12.92 -3.94
N VAL A 25 2.38 12.30 -2.88
CA VAL A 25 3.18 11.07 -2.92
C VAL A 25 2.43 10.02 -2.13
N ALA A 26 2.27 8.82 -2.68
CA ALA A 26 1.54 7.73 -2.05
C ALA A 26 2.37 6.44 -2.04
N TYR A 27 2.38 5.75 -0.90
CA TYR A 27 3.11 4.48 -0.73
C TYR A 27 2.34 3.51 0.20
N PRO A 28 2.31 2.20 -0.12
CA PRO A 28 1.63 1.20 0.67
C PRO A 28 2.50 0.69 1.83
N LEU A 29 1.83 0.23 2.88
CA LEU A 29 2.46 -0.45 4.02
C LEU A 29 2.22 -1.95 3.92
N GLY A 30 3.20 -2.75 4.34
CA GLY A 30 3.10 -4.22 4.36
C GLY A 30 3.39 -4.91 3.03
N LEU A 31 4.00 -4.22 2.07
CA LEU A 31 4.57 -4.82 0.86
C LEU A 31 6.09 -4.85 0.96
N LYS A 32 6.70 -5.91 0.43
CA LYS A 32 8.15 -6.00 0.28
C LYS A 32 8.60 -5.20 -0.93
N GLY A 33 9.73 -4.51 -0.81
CA GLY A 33 10.28 -3.67 -1.87
C GLY A 33 9.67 -2.27 -1.91
N VAL A 34 9.96 -1.53 -2.98
CA VAL A 34 9.56 -0.11 -3.10
C VAL A 34 8.40 0.01 -4.07
N VAL A 35 7.23 0.36 -3.54
CA VAL A 35 6.06 0.77 -4.32
C VAL A 35 5.73 2.20 -3.92
N VAL A 36 5.83 3.13 -4.85
CA VAL A 36 5.52 4.55 -4.64
C VAL A 36 4.91 5.10 -5.91
N ALA A 37 3.97 6.03 -5.77
CA ALA A 37 3.45 6.78 -6.88
C ALA A 37 3.28 8.25 -6.51
N GLU A 38 3.37 9.11 -7.52
CA GLU A 38 3.21 10.55 -7.39
C GLU A 38 2.03 11.01 -8.23
N GLY A 39 1.43 12.14 -7.86
CA GLY A 39 0.37 12.73 -8.64
C GLY A 39 0.09 14.18 -8.26
N ASP A 40 -0.33 14.97 -9.24
CA ASP A 40 -0.69 16.39 -9.03
C ASP A 40 -1.90 16.56 -8.09
N THR A 41 -2.70 15.49 -7.92
CA THR A 41 -3.86 15.44 -7.03
C THR A 41 -3.82 14.20 -6.15
N TYR A 42 -4.48 14.28 -4.99
CA TYR A 42 -4.67 13.16 -4.07
C TYR A 42 -5.22 11.92 -4.79
N GLU A 43 -6.26 12.10 -5.60
CA GLU A 43 -6.92 11.02 -6.33
C GLU A 43 -5.99 10.38 -7.37
N LYS A 44 -5.16 11.19 -8.05
CA LYS A 44 -4.20 10.70 -9.04
C LYS A 44 -3.12 9.85 -8.37
N ALA A 45 -2.50 10.34 -7.31
CA ALA A 45 -1.49 9.58 -6.57
C ALA A 45 -2.07 8.25 -6.01
N LEU A 46 -3.31 8.29 -5.49
CA LEU A 46 -3.98 7.10 -4.97
C LEU A 46 -4.36 6.09 -6.07
N ALA A 47 -4.77 6.56 -7.24
CA ALA A 47 -5.08 5.68 -8.37
C ALA A 47 -3.82 5.01 -8.93
N GLU A 48 -2.73 5.77 -9.05
CA GLU A 48 -1.45 5.26 -9.56
C GLU A 48 -0.83 4.25 -8.59
N VAL A 49 -0.80 4.54 -7.28
CA VAL A 49 -0.26 3.59 -6.30
C VAL A 49 -1.09 2.30 -6.24
N LYS A 50 -2.41 2.39 -6.41
CA LYS A 50 -3.29 1.20 -6.48
C LYS A 50 -2.92 0.30 -7.66
N SER A 51 -2.67 0.88 -8.84
CA SER A 51 -2.24 0.13 -10.01
C SER A 51 -0.85 -0.49 -9.82
N ALA A 52 0.07 0.26 -9.20
CA ALA A 52 1.41 -0.23 -8.88
C ALA A 52 1.39 -1.40 -7.88
N ILE A 53 0.55 -1.33 -6.86
CA ILE A 53 0.30 -2.43 -5.90
C ILE A 53 -0.20 -3.68 -6.62
N GLN A 54 -1.20 -3.53 -7.50
CA GLN A 54 -1.75 -4.65 -8.26
C GLN A 54 -0.67 -5.31 -9.12
N PHE A 55 0.08 -4.52 -9.88
CA PHE A 55 1.17 -5.02 -10.71
C PHE A 55 2.26 -5.73 -9.88
N HIS A 56 2.60 -5.19 -8.72
CA HIS A 56 3.57 -5.79 -7.81
C HIS A 56 3.09 -7.15 -7.29
N ILE A 57 1.82 -7.26 -6.87
CA ILE A 57 1.22 -8.53 -6.42
C ILE A 57 1.10 -9.53 -7.58
N GLU A 58 0.75 -9.08 -8.79
CA GLU A 58 0.70 -9.96 -9.97
C GLU A 58 2.08 -10.50 -10.35
N THR A 59 3.13 -9.69 -10.15
CA THR A 59 4.51 -10.06 -10.49
C THR A 59 5.12 -11.00 -9.45
N PHE A 60 4.94 -10.73 -8.16
CA PHE A 60 5.62 -11.43 -7.07
C PHE A 60 4.71 -12.37 -6.27
N GLY A 61 3.41 -12.37 -6.52
CA GLY A 61 2.45 -13.25 -5.86
C GLY A 61 2.48 -13.09 -4.34
N ASN A 62 2.67 -14.21 -3.64
CA ASN A 62 2.73 -14.22 -2.18
C ASN A 62 4.01 -13.57 -1.62
N ASP A 63 5.09 -13.53 -2.41
CA ASP A 63 6.36 -12.92 -2.00
C ASP A 63 6.31 -11.38 -2.02
N ALA A 64 5.26 -10.80 -2.63
CA ALA A 64 4.98 -9.36 -2.60
C ALA A 64 4.71 -8.82 -1.19
N PHE A 65 4.25 -9.68 -0.28
CA PHE A 65 3.85 -9.26 1.06
C PHE A 65 4.98 -9.45 2.06
N GLU A 66 5.07 -8.52 3.02
CA GLU A 66 5.82 -8.73 4.25
C GLU A 66 5.25 -9.99 4.95
N ASN A 67 6.12 -10.86 5.46
CA ASN A 67 5.70 -12.17 6.01
C ASN A 67 5.03 -12.04 7.40
N ASP A 68 5.07 -10.86 7.99
CA ASP A 68 4.40 -10.57 9.25
C ASP A 68 2.96 -10.13 8.95
N ASP A 69 1.98 -10.84 9.51
CA ASP A 69 0.59 -10.40 9.54
C ASP A 69 0.52 -9.11 10.38
N ILE A 70 0.75 -7.97 9.73
CA ILE A 70 0.64 -6.64 10.35
C ILE A 70 -0.81 -6.48 10.83
N MET A 71 -1.01 -6.67 12.13
CA MET A 71 -2.34 -6.55 12.74
C MET A 71 -2.83 -5.11 12.71
N GLU A 72 -1.97 -4.17 13.08
CA GLU A 72 -2.27 -2.74 13.13
C GLU A 72 -1.07 -1.89 12.71
N THR A 73 -1.35 -0.67 12.28
CA THR A 73 -0.33 0.30 11.83
C THR A 73 -0.77 1.67 12.29
N PHE A 74 0.14 2.39 12.92
CA PHE A 74 -0.08 3.71 13.50
C PHE A 74 0.89 4.70 12.87
N VAL A 75 0.40 5.92 12.62
CA VAL A 75 1.24 7.08 12.34
C VAL A 75 1.38 7.81 13.67
N ALA A 76 2.62 8.01 14.12
CA ALA A 76 2.93 8.65 15.39
C ALA A 76 3.95 9.78 15.18
N GLU A 77 3.71 10.91 15.85
CA GLU A 77 4.68 12.00 15.92
C GLU A 77 5.72 11.69 16.99
N VAL A 78 6.99 12.04 16.71
CA VAL A 78 8.09 11.85 17.66
C VAL A 78 8.87 13.16 17.74
N ASP A 79 9.00 13.69 18.96
CA ASP A 79 9.86 14.84 19.23
C ASP A 79 11.34 14.45 19.09
N ILE A 80 12.00 15.03 18.09
CA ILE A 80 13.45 14.90 17.90
C ILE A 80 14.13 16.25 18.14
N ARG A 81 15.27 16.23 18.85
CA ARG A 81 16.17 17.38 18.95
C ARG A 81 17.21 17.28 17.84
N VAL A 82 17.21 18.27 16.94
CA VAL A 82 18.23 18.49 15.91
C VAL A 82 19.29 19.48 16.38
#